data_AF-S5ZMH6-F1
#
_entry.id   AF-S5ZMH6-F1
#
_cell.length_a   1.000
_cell.length_b   1.000
_cell.length_c   1.000
_cell.angle_alpha   90.00
_cell.angle_beta   90.00
_cell.angle_gamma   90.00
#
_symmetry.space_group_name_H-M   'P 1'
#
loop_
_entity.id
_entity.type
_entity.pdbx_description
1 polymer ?
#
loop_
_entity_poly.entity_id
_entity_poly.type
_entity_poly.pdbx_seq_one_letter_code
_entity_poly.pdbx_strand_id
1 'polypeptide(L)'
;MNGEPYKSKNIALILIFSGVLLIITVFVLAVQFALVYQRPTVSGDLSATIGVLTSEALYLLAKAVFLSVGIVAAAQLLKYGVELAKGKQDEQ
;
A
#
# COMPACT_ATOMS: atom_id res chain seq x y z
N MET A 1 -13.41 -26.21 18.73
CA MET A 1 -12.58 -26.42 17.53
C MET A 1 -11.12 -26.24 17.95
N ASN A 2 -10.40 -27.34 18.19
CA ASN A 2 -9.01 -27.31 18.66
C ASN A 2 -8.07 -27.04 17.48
N GLY A 3 -7.97 -25.78 17.05
CA GLY A 3 -6.91 -25.35 16.15
C GLY A 3 -5.59 -25.33 16.91
N GLU A 4 -4.60 -26.10 16.48
CA GLU A 4 -3.32 -26.21 17.18
C GLU A 4 -2.69 -24.84 17.47
N PRO A 5 -2.25 -24.58 18.71
CA PRO A 5 -1.73 -23.28 19.14
C PRO A 5 -0.43 -22.88 18.42
N TYR A 6 0.20 -23.77 17.67
CA TYR A 6 1.35 -23.44 16.83
C TYR A 6 0.93 -22.89 15.45
N LYS A 7 -0.14 -23.42 14.85
CA LYS A 7 -0.58 -23.06 13.49
C LYS A 7 -1.02 -21.60 13.39
N SER A 8 -1.81 -21.11 14.34
CA SER A 8 -2.26 -19.71 14.34
C SER A 8 -1.19 -18.70 14.78
N LYS A 9 -0.10 -19.13 15.45
CA LYS A 9 1.06 -18.24 15.70
C LYS A 9 1.84 -18.00 14.41
N ASN A 10 2.04 -19.05 13.60
CA ASN A 10 2.66 -18.94 12.29
C ASN A 10 1.84 -18.07 11.34
N ILE A 11 0.50 -18.22 11.33
CA ILE A 11 -0.40 -17.39 10.52
C ILE A 11 -0.30 -15.91 10.94
N ALA A 12 -0.32 -15.61 12.25
CA ALA A 12 -0.16 -14.24 12.75
C ALA A 12 1.16 -13.62 12.28
N LEU A 13 2.26 -14.38 12.36
CA LEU A 13 3.58 -13.93 11.94
C LEU A 13 3.64 -13.67 10.43
N ILE A 14 3.02 -14.53 9.62
CA ILE A 14 2.89 -14.35 8.17
C ILE A 14 2.13 -13.06 7.86
N LEU A 15 0.99 -12.82 8.50
CA LEU A 15 0.20 -11.61 8.30
C LEU A 15 0.98 -10.33 8.63
N ILE A 16 1.70 -10.34 9.76
CA ILE A 16 2.55 -9.21 10.16
C ILE A 16 3.65 -9.00 9.13
N PHE A 17 4.38 -10.06 8.76
CA PHE A 17 5.48 -9.96 7.80
C PHE A 17 5.00 -9.49 6.43
N SER A 18 3.88 -10.01 5.94
CA SER A 18 3.25 -9.56 4.69
C SER A 18 2.83 -8.10 4.76
N GLY A 19 2.28 -7.65 5.88
CA GLY A 19 1.93 -6.23 6.09
C GLY A 19 3.14 -5.31 6.05
N VAL A 20 4.23 -5.67 6.75
CA VAL A 20 5.50 -4.92 6.72
C VAL A 20 6.09 -4.90 5.31
N LEU A 21 6.14 -6.06 4.65
CA LEU A 21 6.66 -6.16 3.28
C LEU A 21 5.87 -5.27 2.32
N LEU A 22 4.54 -5.26 2.45
CA LEU A 22 3.67 -4.42 1.62
C LEU A 22 3.91 -2.93 1.85
N ILE A 23 4.13 -2.48 3.09
CA ILE A 23 4.52 -1.09 3.39
C ILE A 23 5.82 -0.73 2.69
N ILE A 24 6.83 -1.60 2.78
CA ILE A 24 8.13 -1.38 2.13
C ILE A 24 7.93 -1.28 0.61
N THR A 25 7.15 -2.18 0.01
CA THR A 25 6.85 -2.13 -1.43
C THR A 25 6.14 -0.84 -1.82
N VAL A 26 5.13 -0.41 -1.08
CA VAL A 26 4.42 0.85 -1.33
C VAL A 26 5.38 2.04 -1.23
N PHE A 27 6.25 2.07 -0.23
CA PHE A 27 7.25 3.12 -0.07
C PHE A 27 8.23 3.17 -1.25
N VAL A 28 8.77 2.02 -1.65
CA VAL A 28 9.67 1.92 -2.82
C VAL A 28 8.98 2.42 -4.08
N LEU A 29 7.72 2.02 -4.31
CA LEU A 29 6.95 2.50 -5.47
C LEU A 29 6.69 4.01 -5.42
N ALA A 30 6.39 4.56 -4.25
CA ALA A 30 6.20 6.00 -4.08
C ALA A 30 7.49 6.78 -4.42
N VAL A 31 8.64 6.32 -3.93
CA VAL A 31 9.95 6.90 -4.25
C VAL A 31 10.23 6.79 -5.75
N GLN A 32 10.00 5.62 -6.36
CA GLN A 32 10.21 5.43 -7.80
C GLN A 32 9.30 6.34 -8.63
N PHE A 33 8.03 6.52 -8.24
CA PHE A 33 7.13 7.44 -8.92
C PHE A 33 7.59 8.89 -8.82
N ALA A 34 8.18 9.29 -7.68
CA ALA A 34 8.75 10.62 -7.52
C ALA A 34 10.02 10.82 -8.37
N LEU A 35 10.92 9.84 -8.41
CA LEU A 35 12.18 9.92 -9.15
C LEU A 35 11.98 9.90 -10.68
N VAL A 36 11.01 9.11 -11.15
CA VAL A 36 10.70 8.97 -12.59
C VAL A 36 9.74 10.06 -13.08
N TYR A 37 9.21 10.89 -12.18
CA TYR A 37 8.28 11.94 -12.55
C TYR A 37 8.94 12.97 -13.47
N GLN A 38 8.48 13.02 -14.72
CA GLN A 38 8.85 14.05 -15.67
C GLN A 38 7.69 15.03 -15.80
N ARG A 39 7.97 16.30 -15.54
CA ARG A 39 6.96 17.35 -15.67
C ARG A 39 6.52 17.46 -17.15
N PRO A 40 5.21 17.50 -17.45
CA PRO A 40 4.77 17.65 -18.82
C PRO A 40 5.28 18.94 -19.45
N THR A 41 5.78 18.86 -20.69
CA THR A 41 6.16 20.03 -21.47
C THR A 41 4.90 20.69 -22.01
N VAL A 42 4.70 21.97 -21.66
CA VAL A 42 3.57 22.78 -22.10
C VAL A 42 3.98 23.54 -23.36
N SER A 43 3.40 23.20 -24.52
CA SER A 43 3.57 23.95 -25.78
C SER A 43 2.41 24.94 -25.97
N GLY A 44 2.66 26.06 -26.65
CA GLY A 44 1.82 27.27 -26.64
C GLY A 44 0.37 27.17 -27.15
N ASP A 45 -0.14 25.98 -27.46
CA ASP A 45 -1.57 25.77 -27.69
C ASP A 45 -2.29 25.49 -26.36
N LEU A 46 -3.18 26.40 -25.98
CA LEU A 46 -3.91 26.35 -24.71
C LEU A 46 -4.82 25.10 -24.61
N SER A 47 -5.44 24.68 -25.71
CA SER A 47 -6.34 23.52 -25.71
C SER A 47 -5.56 22.22 -25.48
N ALA A 48 -4.43 22.07 -26.19
CA ALA A 48 -3.52 20.94 -26.01
C ALA A 48 -2.93 20.92 -24.59
N THR A 49 -2.57 22.08 -24.05
CA THR A 49 -2.04 22.25 -22.69
C THR A 49 -3.02 21.74 -21.63
N ILE A 50 -4.29 22.13 -21.71
CA ILE A 50 -5.32 21.70 -20.75
C ILE A 50 -5.52 20.19 -20.82
N GLY A 51 -5.54 19.61 -22.02
CA GLY A 51 -5.64 18.16 -22.22
C GLY A 51 -4.50 17.39 -21.57
N VAL A 52 -3.25 17.85 -21.78
CA VAL A 52 -2.06 17.25 -21.17
C VAL A 52 -2.08 17.37 -19.64
N LEU A 53 -2.39 18.54 -19.10
CA LEU A 53 -2.45 18.76 -17.66
C LEU A 53 -3.56 17.94 -16.97
N THR A 54 -4.73 17.82 -17.61
CA THR A 54 -5.85 17.02 -17.07
C THR A 54 -5.50 15.54 -17.04
N SER A 55 -4.89 15.04 -18.11
CA SER A 55 -4.43 13.65 -18.21
C SER A 55 -3.35 13.36 -17.15
N GLU A 56 -2.44 14.31 -16.94
CA GLU A 56 -1.42 14.21 -15.90
C GLU A 56 -2.02 14.19 -14.50
N ALA A 57 -2.99 15.07 -14.22
CA ALA A 57 -3.68 15.12 -12.94
C ALA A 57 -4.40 13.79 -12.65
N LEU A 58 -5.07 13.21 -13.64
CA LEU A 58 -5.70 11.90 -13.52
C LEU A 58 -4.68 10.79 -13.28
N TYR A 59 -3.54 10.82 -13.97
CA TYR A 59 -2.46 9.86 -13.80
C TYR A 59 -1.84 9.90 -12.39
N LEU A 60 -1.56 11.11 -11.88
CA LEU A 60 -1.07 11.31 -10.51
C LEU A 60 -2.10 10.90 -9.46
N LEU A 61 -3.37 11.24 -9.70
CA LEU A 61 -4.46 10.82 -8.82
C LEU A 61 -4.58 9.30 -8.74
N ALA A 62 -4.53 8.62 -9.89
CA ALA A 62 -4.58 7.15 -9.93
C ALA A 62 -3.41 6.52 -9.15
N LYS A 63 -2.19 7.06 -9.29
CA LYS A 63 -1.04 6.63 -8.48
C LYS A 63 -1.26 6.84 -6.99
N ALA A 64 -1.76 8.01 -6.60
CA ALA A 64 -2.03 8.33 -5.21
C ALA A 64 -3.05 7.35 -4.60
N VAL A 65 -4.17 7.12 -5.30
CA VAL A 65 -5.21 6.16 -4.89
C VAL A 65 -4.65 4.75 -4.76
N PHE A 66 -3.87 4.29 -5.74
CA PHE A 66 -3.24 2.96 -5.71
C PHE A 66 -2.33 2.79 -4.48
N LEU A 67 -1.46 3.77 -4.20
CA LEU A 67 -0.59 3.74 -3.03
C LEU A 67 -1.41 3.76 -1.73
N SER A 68 -2.47 4.58 -1.65
CA SER A 68 -3.36 4.62 -0.48
C SER A 68 -4.03 3.27 -0.21
N VAL A 69 -4.53 2.58 -1.24
CA VAL A 69 -5.11 1.23 -1.10
C VAL A 69 -4.06 0.25 -0.58
N GLY A 70 -2.82 0.32 -1.08
CA GLY A 70 -1.71 -0.50 -0.58
C GLY A 70 -1.43 -0.28 0.91
N ILE A 71 -1.46 0.97 1.38
CA ILE A 71 -1.30 1.32 2.80
C ILE A 71 -2.46 0.75 3.63
N VAL A 72 -3.70 0.90 3.17
CA VAL A 72 -4.88 0.39 3.88
C VAL A 72 -4.83 -1.14 3.98
N ALA A 73 -4.47 -1.83 2.90
CA ALA A 73 -4.31 -3.27 2.89
C ALA A 73 -3.22 -3.73 3.89
N ALA A 74 -2.08 -3.04 3.91
CA ALA A 74 -1.02 -3.33 4.86
C ALA A 74 -1.44 -3.09 6.31
N ALA A 75 -2.16 -2.00 6.58
CA ALA A 75 -2.69 -1.69 7.90
C ALA A 75 -3.67 -2.78 8.39
N GLN A 76 -4.52 -3.30 7.51
CA GLN A 76 -5.40 -4.42 7.84
C GLN A 76 -4.62 -5.70 8.14
N LEU A 77 -3.64 -6.05 7.31
CA LEU A 77 -2.78 -7.23 7.54
C LEU A 77 -2.05 -7.15 8.89
N LEU A 78 -1.48 -5.99 9.21
CA LEU A 78 -0.82 -5.76 10.49
C LEU A 78 -1.80 -5.83 11.66
N LYS A 79 -2.97 -5.19 11.54
CA LYS A 79 -4.01 -5.21 12.58
C LYS A 79 -4.44 -6.65 12.87
N TYR A 80 -4.85 -7.41 11.86
CA TYR A 80 -5.28 -8.80 12.04
C TYR A 80 -4.15 -9.71 12.52
N GLY A 81 -2.93 -9.51 12.01
CA GLY A 81 -1.76 -10.27 12.46
C GLY A 81 -1.45 -10.03 13.94
N VAL A 82 -1.51 -8.79 14.42
CA VAL A 82 -1.29 -8.44 15.83
C VAL A 82 -2.43 -8.94 16.71
N GLU A 83 -3.69 -8.79 16.29
CA GLU A 83 -4.86 -9.30 17.02
C GLU A 83 -4.78 -10.83 17.19
N LEU A 84 -4.41 -11.55 16.14
CA LEU A 84 -4.25 -13.01 16.18
C LEU A 84 -3.06 -13.46 17.05
N ALA A 85 -2.00 -12.64 17.13
CA ALA A 85 -0.87 -12.89 18.03
C ALA A 85 -1.25 -12.67 19.51
N LYS A 86 -2.05 -11.62 19.80
CA LYS A 86 -2.51 -11.26 21.16
C LYS A 86 -3.61 -12.16 21.69
N GLY A 87 -4.59 -12.54 20.86
CA GLY A 87 -5.70 -13.41 21.27
C GLY A 87 -5.27 -14.80 21.78
N LYS A 88 -4.01 -15.19 21.57
CA LYS A 88 -3.41 -16.39 22.15
C LYS A 88 -2.66 -16.19 23.45
N GLN A 89 -2.39 -14.94 23.80
CA GLN A 89 -1.69 -14.58 25.03
C GLN A 89 -2.66 -14.55 26.22
N ASP A 90 -3.95 -14.30 25.95
CA ASP A 90 -5.01 -14.28 26.97
C ASP A 90 -5.63 -15.68 27.24
N GLU A 91 -5.26 -16.71 26.46
CA GLU A 91 -5.67 -18.12 26.64
C GLU A 91 -4.58 -18.99 27.31
N GLN A 92 -3.45 -18.42 27.74
CA GLN A 92 -2.39 -19.11 28.50
C GLN A 92 -2.36 -18.66 29.96
#